data_AF-A0A426Y9B3-F1
#
_entry.id   AF-A0A426Y9B3-F1
#
_cell.length_a   1.000
_cell.length_b   1.000
_cell.length_c   1.000
_cell.angle_alpha   90.00
_cell.angle_beta   90.00
_cell.angle_gamma   90.00
#
_symmetry.space_group_name_H-M   'P 1'
#
loop_
_entity.id
_entity.type
_entity.pdbx_description
1 polymer ?
#
loop_
_entity_poly.entity_id
_entity_poly.type
_entity_poly.pdbx_seq_one_letter_code
_entity_poly.pdbx_strand_id
1 'polypeptide(L)'
;MTLSLSVLVATEMFNSLNALSEDNSLLQMPPWRNPWLLLAMLVSFGLHFIILYVPFLANIFGIVPLGPNDWLLVVLVSVPVVLIDEVLKYAGRKRWWRIHKQKMA
;
A
#
# COMPACT_ATOMS: atom_id res chain seq x y z
N MET A 1 -15.50 -6.53 10.83
CA MET A 1 -15.35 -5.26 10.09
C MET A 1 -13.95 -4.66 10.27
N THR A 2 -13.40 -4.64 11.48
CA THR A 2 -12.10 -4.01 11.78
C THR A 2 -10.91 -4.60 11.03
N LEU A 3 -10.83 -5.93 10.93
CA LEU A 3 -9.79 -6.61 10.14
C LEU A 3 -9.85 -6.19 8.67
N SER A 4 -11.04 -6.23 8.06
CA SER A 4 -11.24 -5.85 6.66
C SER A 4 -10.89 -4.38 6.40
N LEU A 5 -11.34 -3.46 7.27
CA LEU A 5 -11.03 -2.04 7.16
C LEU A 5 -9.51 -1.80 7.29
N SER A 6 -8.85 -2.48 8.22
CA SER A 6 -7.40 -2.34 8.42
C SER A 6 -6.59 -2.93 7.27
N VAL A 7 -7.01 -4.07 6.72
CA VAL A 7 -6.41 -4.65 5.49
C VAL A 7 -6.57 -3.68 4.33
N LEU A 8 -7.75 -3.10 4.14
CA LEU A 8 -8.02 -2.13 3.07
C LEU A 8 -7.12 -0.90 3.21
N VAL A 9 -7.10 -0.26 4.39
CA VAL A 9 -6.25 0.92 4.62
C VAL A 9 -4.78 0.59 4.40
N ALA A 10 -4.30 -0.55 4.92
CA ALA A 10 -2.92 -0.98 4.68
C ALA A 10 -2.64 -1.18 3.18
N THR A 11 -3.56 -1.82 2.46
CA THR A 11 -3.44 -2.09 1.02
C THR A 11 -3.42 -0.80 0.20
N GLU A 12 -4.25 0.19 0.52
CA GLU A 12 -4.26 1.50 -0.14
C GLU A 12 -2.96 2.27 0.10
N MET A 13 -2.38 2.19 1.30
CA MET A 13 -1.08 2.83 1.59
C MET A 13 0.03 2.18 0.77
N PHE A 14 0.05 0.84 0.72
CA PHE A 14 0.98 0.09 -0.12
C PHE A 14 0.79 0.35 -1.61
N ASN A 15 -0.45 0.47 -2.06
CA ASN A 15 -0.78 0.85 -3.43
C ASN A 15 -0.30 2.28 -3.74
N SER A 16 -0.41 3.23 -2.80
CA SER A 16 0.09 4.60 -3.00
C SER A 16 1.62 4.65 -3.14
N LEU A 17 2.34 3.79 -2.41
CA LEU A 17 3.78 3.57 -2.58
C LEU A 17 4.10 2.95 -3.94
N ASN A 18 3.27 2.02 -4.40
CA ASN A 18 3.37 1.47 -5.75
C ASN A 18 3.09 2.53 -6.81
N ALA A 19 2.07 3.38 -6.68
CA ALA A 19 1.80 4.45 -7.64
C ALA A 19 2.98 5.43 -7.74
N LEU A 20 3.64 5.74 -6.62
CA LEU A 20 4.85 6.58 -6.64
C LEU A 20 6.02 5.92 -7.38
N SER A 21 6.13 4.60 -7.31
CA SER A 21 7.15 3.81 -7.99
C SER A 21 6.68 3.29 -9.36
N GLU A 22 5.63 3.88 -9.95
CA GLU A 22 5.20 3.56 -11.31
C GLU A 22 6.26 4.02 -12.33
N ASP A 23 6.87 5.18 -12.11
CA ASP A 23 7.92 5.74 -12.98
C ASP A 23 9.26 5.00 -12.88
N ASN A 24 9.54 4.31 -11.78
CA ASN A 24 10.75 3.52 -11.53
C ASN A 24 10.48 2.47 -10.45
N SER A 25 11.01 1.24 -10.62
CA SER A 25 10.80 0.12 -9.66
C SER A 25 11.01 0.55 -8.19
N LEU A 26 10.24 -0.02 -7.27
CA LEU A 26 10.36 0.21 -5.81
C LEU A 26 11.80 0.05 -5.29
N LEU A 27 12.61 -0.79 -5.94
CA LEU A 27 14.02 -1.01 -5.59
C LEU A 27 14.96 0.13 -6.02
N GLN A 28 14.56 0.96 -6.99
CA GLN A 28 15.34 2.09 -7.51
C GLN A 28 14.84 3.45 -7.01
N MET A 29 13.54 3.57 -6.70
CA MET A 29 12.98 4.78 -6.13
C MET A 29 12.66 4.60 -4.64
N PRO A 30 13.49 5.14 -3.75
CA PRO A 30 13.20 5.04 -2.33
C PRO A 30 12.01 5.96 -1.98
N PRO A 31 11.18 5.58 -0.99
CA PRO A 31 9.91 6.25 -0.68
C PRO A 31 10.07 7.71 -0.20
N TRP A 32 11.27 8.09 0.26
CA TRP A 32 11.61 9.46 0.67
C TRP A 32 11.70 10.48 -0.47
N ARG A 33 11.60 10.05 -1.73
CA ARG A 33 11.57 10.96 -2.90
C ARG A 33 10.36 11.90 -2.88
N ASN A 34 9.25 11.48 -2.29
CA ASN A 34 8.06 12.32 -2.11
C ASN A 34 7.69 12.43 -0.63
N PRO A 35 8.22 13.44 0.09
CA PRO A 35 7.93 13.61 1.52
C PRO A 35 6.46 13.94 1.79
N TRP A 36 5.74 14.53 0.83
CA TRP A 36 4.30 14.83 0.97
C TRP A 36 3.46 13.55 0.99
N LEU A 37 3.83 12.55 0.17
CA LEU A 37 3.17 11.25 0.20
C LEU A 37 3.43 10.53 1.53
N LEU A 38 4.68 10.57 2.02
CA LEU A 38 5.01 10.01 3.33
C LEU A 38 4.23 10.69 4.46
N LEU A 39 4.09 12.02 4.41
CA LEU A 39 3.29 12.76 5.38
C LEU A 39 1.82 12.34 5.32
N ALA A 40 1.25 12.20 4.11
CA ALA A 40 -0.13 11.74 3.94
C ALA A 40 -0.34 10.32 4.49
N MET A 41 0.61 9.41 4.24
CA MET A 41 0.59 8.06 4.81
C MET A 41 0.68 8.08 6.34
N LEU A 42 1.58 8.89 6.92
CA LEU A 42 1.72 9.02 8.37
C LEU A 42 0.44 9.57 9.02
N VAL A 43 -0.17 10.59 8.41
CA VAL A 43 -1.44 11.15 8.88
C VAL A 43 -2.56 10.10 8.78
N SER A 44 -2.61 9.34 7.68
CA SER A 44 -3.58 8.26 7.50
C SER A 44 -3.45 7.15 8.55
N PHE A 45 -2.23 6.64 8.78
CA PHE A 45 -1.97 5.67 9.83
C PHE A 45 -2.27 6.25 11.22
N GLY A 46 -1.89 7.50 11.48
CA GLY A 46 -2.20 8.19 12.74
C GLY A 46 -3.71 8.25 13.00
N LEU A 47 -4.50 8.62 12.00
CA LEU A 47 -5.96 8.61 12.07
C LEU A 47 -6.51 7.19 12.29
N HIS A 48 -5.95 6.18 11.61
CA HIS A 48 -6.33 4.78 11.80
C HIS A 48 -6.08 4.28 13.24
N PHE A 49 -4.98 4.71 13.87
CA PHE A 49 -4.74 4.43 15.29
C PHE A 49 -5.66 5.21 16.21
N ILE A 50 -5.99 6.46 15.89
CA ILE A 50 -6.95 7.26 16.67
C ILE A 50 -8.32 6.58 16.70
N ILE A 51 -8.84 6.14 15.55
CA ILE A 51 -10.15 5.46 15.51
C ILE A 51 -10.13 4.13 16.28
N LEU A 52 -9.00 3.42 16.31
CA LEU A 52 -8.87 2.13 17.00
C LEU A 52 -8.72 2.26 18.52
N TYR A 53 -7.97 3.25 19.00
CA TYR A 53 -7.64 3.38 20.43
C TYR A 53 -8.50 4.39 21.18
N VAL A 54 -9.20 5.30 20.49
CA VAL A 54 -10.14 6.22 21.13
C VAL A 54 -11.52 5.56 21.22
N PRO A 55 -12.01 5.21 22.43
CA PRO A 55 -13.22 4.39 22.59
C PRO A 55 -14.49 5.04 22.03
N PHE A 56 -14.56 6.38 22.02
CA PHE A 56 -15.66 7.12 21.40
C PHE A 56 -15.74 6.87 19.88
N LEU A 57 -14.61 6.99 19.17
CA LEU A 57 -14.56 6.73 17.73
C LEU A 57 -14.72 5.23 17.43
N ALA A 58 -14.10 4.36 18.24
CA ALA A 58 -14.21 2.92 18.08
C ALA A 58 -15.68 2.44 18.16
N ASN A 59 -16.48 3.05 19.05
CA ASN A 59 -17.90 2.76 19.17
C ASN A 59 -18.70 3.24 17.94
N ILE A 60 -18.45 4.47 17.45
CA ILE A 60 -19.11 5.04 16.26
C ILE A 60 -18.83 4.19 15.01
N PHE A 61 -17.58 3.77 14.82
CA PHE A 61 -17.16 2.95 13.69
C PHE A 61 -17.39 1.46 13.91
N GLY A 62 -17.89 1.03 15.08
CA GLY A 62 -18.11 -0.39 15.40
C GLY A 62 -16.85 -1.25 15.25
N ILE A 63 -15.70 -0.72 15.66
CA ILE A 63 -14.40 -1.37 15.53
C ILE A 63 -13.80 -1.74 16.90
N VAL A 64 -13.03 -2.83 16.91
CA VAL A 64 -12.32 -3.33 18.11
C VAL A 64 -10.81 -3.18 17.94
N PRO A 65 -10.07 -2.89 19.03
CA PRO A 65 -8.61 -2.83 18.95
C PRO A 65 -8.05 -4.18 18.48
N LEU A 66 -7.12 -4.12 17.52
CA LEU A 66 -6.50 -5.30 16.93
C LEU A 66 -5.38 -5.81 17.82
N GLY A 67 -5.32 -7.13 18.02
CA GLY A 67 -4.19 -7.77 18.70
C GLY A 67 -2.95 -7.85 17.79
N PRO A 68 -1.78 -8.21 18.36
CA PRO A 68 -0.55 -8.41 17.58
C PRO A 68 -0.69 -9.46 16.47
N ASN A 69 -1.45 -10.53 16.73
CA ASN A 69 -1.71 -11.59 15.75
C ASN A 69 -2.57 -11.09 14.59
N ASP A 70 -3.53 -10.22 14.86
CA ASP A 70 -4.39 -9.62 13.85
C ASP A 70 -3.59 -8.67 12.95
N TRP A 71 -2.68 -7.90 13.53
CA TRP A 71 -1.75 -7.07 12.77
C TRP A 71 -0.85 -7.90 11.84
N LEU A 72 -0.40 -9.07 12.29
CA LEU A 72 0.37 -9.98 11.44
C LEU A 72 -0.46 -10.46 10.24
N LEU A 73 -1.75 -10.77 10.45
CA LEU A 73 -2.67 -11.13 9.35
C LEU A 73 -2.87 -9.95 8.39
N VAL A 74 -3.03 -8.72 8.90
CA VAL A 74 -3.17 -7.51 8.07
C VAL A 74 -1.96 -7.34 7.15
N VAL A 75 -0.75 -7.50 7.70
CA VAL A 75 0.49 -7.42 6.92
C VAL A 75 0.59 -8.58 5.93
N LEU A 76 0.32 -9.81 6.36
CA LEU A 76 0.37 -11.00 5.49
C LEU A 76 -0.56 -10.90 4.29
N VAL A 77 -1.75 -10.33 4.47
CA VAL A 77 -2.75 -10.19 3.39
C VAL A 77 -2.44 -9.00 2.47
N SER A 78 -1.80 -7.95 2.97
CA SER A 78 -1.47 -6.76 2.17
C SER A 78 -0.18 -6.90 1.34
N VAL A 79 0.81 -7.68 1.80
CA VAL A 79 2.07 -7.94 1.08
C VAL A 79 1.87 -8.53 -0.34
N PRO A 80 1.00 -9.53 -0.56
CA PRO A 80 0.73 -10.07 -1.90
C PRO A 80 0.27 -9.02 -2.91
N VAL A 81 -0.47 -7.99 -2.49
CA VAL A 81 -0.94 -6.92 -3.39
C VAL A 81 0.25 -6.17 -3.96
N VAL A 82 1.24 -5.84 -3.12
CA VAL A 82 2.48 -5.19 -3.56
C VAL A 82 3.26 -6.05 -4.55
N LEU A 83 3.36 -7.35 -4.27
CA LEU A 83 4.07 -8.29 -5.13
C LEU A 83 3.42 -8.41 -6.51
N ILE A 84 2.10 -8.49 -6.56
CA ILE A 84 1.35 -8.57 -7.82
C ILE A 84 1.58 -7.30 -8.65
N ASP A 85 1.50 -6.12 -8.04
CA ASP A 85 1.72 -4.85 -8.74
C ASP A 85 3.14 -4.73 -9.31
N GLU A 86 4.17 -5.12 -8.55
CA GLU A 86 5.55 -5.06 -9.04
C GLU A 86 5.81 -6.07 -10.18
N VAL A 87 5.19 -7.26 -10.11
CA VAL A 87 5.22 -8.25 -11.20
C VAL A 87 4.54 -7.72 -12.46
N LEU A 88 3.38 -7.07 -12.33
CA LEU A 88 2.67 -6.44 -13.44
C LEU A 88 3.49 -5.31 -14.08
N LYS A 89 4.12 -4.44 -13.26
CA LYS A 89 5.05 -3.42 -13.75
C LYS A 89 6.23 -4.03 -14.50
N TYR A 90 6.83 -5.09 -13.97
CA TYR A 90 7.94 -5.78 -14.61
C TYR A 90 7.54 -6.39 -15.97
N ALA A 91 6.37 -7.03 -16.04
CA ALA A 91 5.82 -7.57 -17.27
C ALA A 91 5.50 -6.47 -18.30
N GLY A 92 4.93 -5.34 -17.84
CA GLY A 92 4.64 -4.16 -18.66
C GLY A 92 5.90 -3.57 -19.30
N ARG A 93 6.98 -3.39 -18.51
CA ARG A 93 8.29 -2.92 -19.00
C ARG A 93 8.86 -3.84 -20.09
N LYS A 94 8.83 -5.16 -19.87
CA LYS A 94 9.29 -6.16 -20.87
C LYS A 94 8.48 -6.11 -22.16
N ARG A 95 7.15 -5.96 -22.07
CA ARG A 95 6.26 -5.90 -23.24
C ARG A 95 6.48 -4.62 -24.05
N TRP A 96 6.64 -3.47 -23.39
CA TRP A 96 6.91 -2.19 -24.04
C TRP A 96 8.25 -2.19 -24.80
N TRP A 97 9.30 -2.73 -24.19
CA TRP A 97 10.62 -2.93 -24.82
C TRP A 97 10.53 -3.83 -26.06
N ARG A 98 9.77 -4.93 -25.99
CA ARG A 98 9.57 -5.84 -27.14
C ARG A 98 8.87 -5.16 -28.31
N ILE A 99 7.82 -4.37 -28.04
CA ILE A 99 7.06 -3.66 -29.08
C ILE A 99 7.91 -2.56 -29.73
N HIS A 100 8.67 -1.78 -28.94
CA HIS A 100 9.55 -0.74 -29.50
C HIS A 100 10.69 -1.33 -30.32
N LYS A 101 11.25 -2.47 -29.92
CA LYS A 101 12.29 -3.15 -30.69
C LYS A 101 11.78 -3.70 -32.04
N GLN A 102 10.50 -4.08 -32.12
CA GLN A 102 9.85 -4.51 -33.37
C GLN A 102 9.49 -3.34 -34.32
N LYS A 103 9.32 -2.11 -33.81
CA LYS A 103 9.06 -0.93 -34.66
C LYS A 103 10.33 -0.32 -35.28
N MET A 104 11.51 -0.67 -34.77
CA MET A 104 12.81 -0.11 -35.17
C MET A 104 13.64 -1.07 -36.03
N ALA A 105 13.10 -2.26 -36.35
CA ALA A 105 13.67 -3.27 -37.23
C ALA A 105 12.80 -3.41 -38.47
#